data_AF-A0AAN6QJK4-F1
#
_entry.id   AF-A0AAN6QJK4-F1
#
_cell.length_a   1.000
_cell.length_b   1.000
_cell.length_c   1.000
_cell.angle_alpha   90.00
_cell.angle_beta   90.00
_cell.angle_gamma   90.00
#
_symmetry.space_group_name_H-M   'P 1'
#
loop_
_entity.id
_entity.type
_entity.pdbx_description
1 polymer ?
#
loop_
_entity_poly.entity_id
_entity_poly.type
_entity_poly.pdbx_seq_one_letter_code
_entity_poly.pdbx_strand_id
1 'polypeptide(L)'
;MDIITILRSGYLAASALVLLVALIPPFRSRFLAYGARTSPSSEASSAEKEKAAVKSPPSKSTLIAVLNRLADITVPHSWFTSFYVVCVGWSLVWASQLLTQGPLFRLVAAYATAERGATMTARQVAVAWAMLMVQGSRRLYESLEFAKPSKSRMWFVHWVLGIAFYTTTCMAVWVEGIPAVQAHNFSLDDIAVTGPDLRTFASVLLFILASGIQHDCHAYLASLKSKPAPSPPTNAVQINERRRDESNESGRYKLPDHPAFAYLIAPHYTAECLIYLSLTMVAAPQGGVWVNLTLACALVFVVVNLGATADFTREWYRGRFGEEAVKGKWRLVPFVW
;
A
#
# COMPACT_ATOMS: atom_id res chain seq x y z
N MET A 1 5.56 24.90 -12.73
CA MET A 1 6.09 24.19 -11.56
C MET A 1 6.98 23.08 -12.04
N ASP A 2 8.15 22.93 -11.46
CA ASP A 2 9.08 21.82 -11.73
C ASP A 2 8.43 20.46 -11.39
N ILE A 3 8.76 19.42 -12.16
CA ILE A 3 8.22 18.05 -11.98
C ILE A 3 8.51 17.49 -10.58
N ILE A 4 9.68 17.81 -10.01
CA ILE A 4 10.06 17.38 -8.65
C ILE A 4 9.10 17.99 -7.62
N THR A 5 8.77 19.28 -7.77
CA THR A 5 7.82 19.97 -6.89
C THR A 5 6.40 19.41 -7.04
N ILE A 6 5.99 19.05 -8.26
CA ILE A 6 4.70 18.40 -8.51
C ILE A 6 4.62 17.05 -7.80
N LEU A 7 5.67 16.22 -7.90
CA LEU A 7 5.74 14.93 -7.22
C LEU A 7 5.65 15.08 -5.69
N ARG A 8 6.51 15.92 -5.10
CA ARG A 8 6.55 16.18 -3.65
C ARG A 8 5.20 16.67 -3.15
N SER A 9 4.65 17.71 -3.78
CA SER A 9 3.34 18.27 -3.42
C SER A 9 2.23 17.24 -3.60
N GLY A 10 2.28 16.42 -4.65
CA GLY A 10 1.31 15.36 -4.89
C GLY A 10 1.27 14.32 -3.78
N TYR A 11 2.43 13.81 -3.33
CA TYR A 11 2.49 12.86 -2.21
C TYR A 11 2.01 13.48 -0.89
N LEU A 12 2.41 14.71 -0.60
CA LEU A 12 2.01 15.40 0.63
C LEU A 12 0.51 15.75 0.63
N ALA A 13 -0.03 16.20 -0.50
CA ALA A 13 -1.46 16.45 -0.65
C ALA A 13 -2.28 15.16 -0.52
N ALA A 14 -1.82 14.06 -1.12
CA ALA A 14 -2.43 12.75 -0.95
C ALA A 14 -2.39 12.28 0.51
N SER A 15 -1.27 12.52 1.22
CA SER A 15 -1.14 12.21 2.64
C SER A 15 -2.13 13.02 3.49
N ALA A 16 -2.22 14.33 3.24
CA ALA A 16 -3.16 15.20 3.92
C ALA A 16 -4.62 14.78 3.67
N LEU A 17 -4.95 14.38 2.44
CA LEU A 17 -6.27 13.86 2.09
C LEU A 17 -6.59 12.58 2.88
N VAL A 18 -5.66 11.62 2.95
CA VAL A 18 -5.87 10.39 3.73
C VAL A 18 -6.07 10.69 5.21
N LEU A 19 -5.25 11.58 5.79
CA LEU A 19 -5.41 12.00 7.19
C LEU A 19 -6.77 12.67 7.42
N LEU A 20 -7.19 13.56 6.52
CA LEU A 20 -8.48 14.23 6.62
C LEU A 20 -9.64 13.22 6.61
N VAL A 21 -9.60 12.24 5.71
CA VAL A 21 -10.62 11.17 5.65
C VAL A 21 -10.55 10.28 6.90
N ALA A 22 -9.35 9.98 7.41
CA ALA A 22 -9.16 9.13 8.58
C ALA A 22 -9.58 9.79 9.90
N LEU A 23 -9.39 11.10 10.04
CA LEU A 23 -9.69 11.85 11.26
C LEU A 23 -11.17 12.23 11.39
N ILE A 24 -11.92 12.27 10.29
CA ILE A 24 -13.34 12.65 10.29
C ILE A 24 -14.21 11.39 10.35
N PRO A 25 -14.85 11.05 11.50
CA PRO A 25 -15.52 9.76 11.70
C PRO A 25 -16.58 9.40 10.64
N PRO A 26 -17.42 10.34 10.15
CA PRO A 26 -18.39 10.06 9.08
C PRO A 26 -17.77 9.72 7.73
N PHE A 27 -16.55 10.18 7.43
CA PHE A 27 -15.81 9.83 6.21
C PHE A 27 -15.03 8.55 6.41
N ARG A 28 -14.44 8.41 7.59
CA ARG A 28 -13.74 7.23 8.06
C ARG A 28 -14.55 5.95 7.88
N SER A 29 -15.77 5.92 8.40
CA SER A 29 -16.63 4.74 8.33
C SER A 29 -17.18 4.44 6.92
N ARG A 30 -17.27 5.45 6.05
CA ARG A 30 -17.85 5.32 4.71
C ARG A 30 -16.83 5.01 3.62
N PHE A 31 -15.63 5.58 3.71
CA PHE A 31 -14.68 5.57 2.61
C PHE A 31 -13.43 4.72 2.90
N LEU A 32 -13.03 4.56 4.17
CA LEU A 32 -11.83 3.80 4.56
C LEU A 32 -12.12 2.37 5.02
N ALA A 33 -13.32 2.09 5.53
CA ALA A 33 -13.71 0.75 5.93
C ALA A 33 -14.01 -0.11 4.69
N TYR A 34 -13.23 -1.17 4.47
CA TYR A 34 -13.44 -2.09 3.35
C TYR A 34 -13.02 -3.54 3.68
N GLY A 35 -13.59 -4.49 2.95
CA GLY A 35 -13.44 -5.92 3.21
C GLY A 35 -14.04 -6.33 4.56
N ALA A 36 -13.30 -7.11 5.36
CA ALA A 36 -13.76 -7.55 6.68
C ALA A 36 -14.10 -6.40 7.65
N ARG A 37 -13.64 -5.19 7.35
CA ARG A 37 -13.69 -4.01 8.24
C ARG A 37 -14.96 -3.16 8.06
N THR A 38 -15.92 -3.58 7.24
CA THR A 38 -17.22 -2.92 7.12
C THR A 38 -18.04 -3.09 8.40
N SER A 39 -18.61 -2.01 8.94
CA SER A 39 -19.50 -2.09 10.10
C SER A 39 -20.80 -2.83 9.76
N PRO A 40 -21.40 -3.61 10.67
CA PRO A 40 -22.64 -4.36 10.41
C PRO A 40 -23.84 -3.51 9.95
N SER A 41 -23.79 -2.17 10.11
CA SER A 41 -24.78 -1.24 9.57
C SER A 41 -24.85 -1.20 8.04
N SER A 42 -23.84 -1.69 7.31
CA SER A 42 -23.90 -1.79 5.85
C SER A 42 -24.85 -2.89 5.37
N GLU A 43 -25.11 -3.91 6.20
CA GLU A 43 -26.02 -5.04 5.94
C GLU A 43 -27.43 -4.83 6.51
N ALA A 44 -27.76 -3.63 7.00
CA ALA A 44 -29.13 -3.31 7.36
C ALA A 44 -30.01 -3.39 6.10
N SER A 45 -31.07 -4.21 6.19
CA SER A 45 -32.13 -4.35 5.19
C SER A 45 -32.59 -2.96 4.73
N SER A 46 -32.92 -2.83 3.45
CA SER A 46 -33.44 -1.59 2.84
C SER A 46 -34.56 -0.95 3.69
N ALA A 47 -35.36 -1.77 4.40
CA ALA A 47 -36.44 -1.33 5.28
C ALA A 47 -35.98 -0.67 6.60
N GLU A 48 -34.79 -1.00 7.13
CA GLU A 48 -34.24 -0.38 8.33
C GLU A 48 -33.57 0.97 8.02
N LYS A 49 -32.90 1.08 6.86
CA LYS A 49 -32.35 2.35 6.36
C LYS A 49 -33.46 3.37 6.07
N GLU A 50 -34.60 2.91 5.58
CA GLU A 50 -35.78 3.75 5.30
C GLU A 50 -36.42 4.28 6.60
N LYS A 51 -36.56 3.46 7.64
CA LYS A 51 -37.07 3.90 8.96
C LYS A 51 -36.15 4.89 9.68
N ALA A 52 -34.83 4.79 9.50
CA ALA A 52 -33.87 5.73 10.07
C ALA A 52 -33.85 7.09 9.31
N ALA A 53 -34.11 7.08 8.00
CA ALA A 53 -34.15 8.28 7.16
C ALA A 53 -35.36 9.19 7.48
N VAL A 54 -36.49 8.63 7.93
CA VAL A 54 -37.71 9.38 8.29
C VAL A 54 -37.49 10.32 9.50
N LYS A 55 -36.43 10.14 10.29
CA LYS A 55 -36.17 10.94 11.51
C LYS A 55 -35.19 12.11 11.35
N SER A 56 -34.62 12.37 10.17
CA SER A 56 -33.56 13.38 9.99
C SER A 56 -33.97 14.56 9.08
N PRO A 57 -33.51 15.80 9.37
CA PRO A 57 -33.93 17.00 8.66
C PRO A 57 -33.50 17.00 7.17
N PRO A 58 -34.30 17.63 6.28
CA PRO A 58 -34.25 17.40 4.83
C PRO A 58 -32.91 17.78 4.16
N SER A 59 -32.22 18.83 4.60
CA SER A 59 -30.94 19.24 4.00
C SER A 59 -29.76 18.32 4.36
N LYS A 60 -29.78 17.72 5.56
CA LYS A 60 -28.78 16.71 5.95
C LYS A 60 -29.01 15.38 5.22
N SER A 61 -30.27 15.08 4.87
CA SER A 61 -30.65 13.86 4.15
C SER A 61 -30.05 13.79 2.74
N THR A 62 -30.07 14.89 1.97
CA THR A 62 -29.52 14.90 0.61
C THR A 62 -28.01 14.73 0.57
N LEU A 63 -27.26 15.44 1.44
CA LEU A 63 -25.79 15.29 1.52
C LEU A 63 -25.41 13.86 1.92
N ILE A 64 -26.11 13.28 2.90
CA ILE A 64 -25.87 11.89 3.33
C ILE A 64 -26.17 10.91 2.17
N ALA A 65 -27.25 11.13 1.42
CA ALA A 65 -27.59 10.30 0.27
C ALA A 65 -26.53 10.37 -0.84
N VAL A 66 -26.01 11.56 -1.14
CA VAL A 66 -24.91 11.74 -2.11
C VAL A 66 -23.64 11.04 -1.63
N LEU A 67 -23.25 11.23 -0.37
CA LEU A 67 -22.07 10.59 0.21
C LEU A 67 -22.19 9.05 0.21
N ASN A 68 -23.37 8.51 0.46
CA ASN A 68 -23.60 7.06 0.40
C ASN A 68 -23.49 6.55 -1.05
N ARG A 69 -24.09 7.24 -2.03
CA ARG A 69 -23.92 6.87 -3.46
C ARG A 69 -22.46 6.88 -3.90
N LEU A 70 -21.66 7.84 -3.41
CA LEU A 70 -20.22 7.89 -3.71
C LEU A 70 -19.43 6.78 -3.01
N ALA A 71 -19.85 6.36 -1.81
CA ALA A 71 -19.23 5.25 -1.10
C ALA A 71 -19.51 3.89 -1.78
N ASP A 72 -20.65 3.75 -2.45
CA ASP A 72 -21.02 2.53 -3.19
C ASP A 72 -20.15 2.30 -4.45
N ILE A 73 -19.50 3.36 -4.96
CA ILE A 73 -18.55 3.27 -6.07
C ILE A 73 -17.29 2.56 -5.60
N THR A 74 -17.31 1.24 -5.76
CA THR A 74 -16.29 0.32 -5.26
C THR A 74 -15.85 -0.61 -6.37
N VAL A 75 -14.61 -1.06 -6.29
CA VAL A 75 -14.00 -2.03 -7.21
C VAL A 75 -13.75 -3.37 -6.49
N PRO A 76 -13.69 -4.49 -7.22
CA PRO A 76 -13.31 -5.77 -6.64
C PRO A 76 -11.94 -5.70 -5.96
N HIS A 77 -11.76 -6.36 -4.81
CA HIS A 77 -10.46 -6.39 -4.13
C HIS A 77 -9.34 -7.02 -4.98
N SER A 78 -9.68 -7.86 -5.97
CA SER A 78 -8.70 -8.41 -6.93
C SER A 78 -8.03 -7.33 -7.79
N TRP A 79 -8.65 -6.15 -7.94
CA TRP A 79 -8.02 -5.02 -8.63
C TRP A 79 -6.77 -4.51 -7.90
N PHE A 80 -6.51 -4.93 -6.66
CA PHE A 80 -5.25 -4.67 -5.97
C PHE A 80 -4.03 -5.15 -6.78
N THR A 81 -4.15 -6.24 -7.55
CA THR A 81 -3.08 -6.73 -8.45
C THR A 81 -2.69 -5.70 -9.50
N SER A 82 -3.63 -4.86 -9.95
CA SER A 82 -3.36 -3.83 -10.97
C SER A 82 -2.30 -2.81 -10.52
N PHE A 83 -2.17 -2.56 -9.22
CA PHE A 83 -1.13 -1.67 -8.68
C PHE A 83 0.28 -2.15 -9.05
N TYR A 84 0.51 -3.45 -8.91
CA TYR A 84 1.83 -4.04 -9.18
C TYR A 84 2.05 -4.27 -10.67
N VAL A 85 1.00 -4.56 -11.44
CA VAL A 85 1.08 -4.57 -12.92
C VAL A 85 1.52 -3.20 -13.42
N VAL A 86 0.91 -2.13 -12.92
CA VAL A 86 1.27 -0.74 -13.25
C VAL A 86 2.70 -0.43 -12.81
N CYS A 87 3.10 -0.82 -11.60
CA CYS A 87 4.46 -0.61 -11.10
C CYS A 87 5.51 -1.29 -11.99
N VAL A 88 5.32 -2.57 -12.32
CA VAL A 88 6.25 -3.34 -13.17
C VAL A 88 6.26 -2.79 -14.59
N GLY A 89 5.08 -2.53 -15.16
CA GLY A 89 4.94 -1.97 -16.51
C GLY A 89 5.65 -0.62 -16.66
N TRP A 90 5.40 0.32 -15.74
CA TRP A 90 6.09 1.62 -15.76
C TRP A 90 7.58 1.50 -15.49
N SER A 91 8.01 0.59 -14.63
CA SER A 91 9.44 0.36 -14.39
C SER A 91 10.16 -0.12 -15.65
N LEU A 92 9.53 -1.00 -16.44
CA LEU A 92 10.07 -1.45 -17.72
C LEU A 92 10.09 -0.33 -18.77
N VAL A 93 9.03 0.48 -18.84
CA VAL A 93 8.98 1.67 -19.72
C VAL A 93 10.12 2.62 -19.36
N TRP A 94 10.30 2.94 -18.08
CA TRP A 94 11.38 3.84 -17.65
C TRP A 94 12.75 3.26 -17.87
N ALA A 95 12.96 1.95 -17.68
CA ALA A 95 14.23 1.31 -18.02
C ALA A 95 14.59 1.54 -19.49
N SER A 96 13.65 1.28 -20.40
CA SER A 96 13.84 1.53 -21.84
C SER A 96 14.13 3.01 -22.12
N GLN A 97 13.37 3.93 -21.53
CA GLN A 97 13.52 5.37 -21.77
C GLN A 97 14.83 5.93 -21.20
N LEU A 98 15.29 5.44 -20.04
CA LEU A 98 16.54 5.87 -19.41
C LEU A 98 17.75 5.34 -20.21
N LEU A 99 17.73 4.07 -20.61
CA LEU A 99 18.82 3.45 -21.37
C LEU A 99 18.98 4.05 -22.77
N THR A 100 17.87 4.39 -23.44
CA THR A 100 17.87 4.91 -24.81
C THR A 100 17.81 6.44 -24.89
N GLN A 101 17.75 7.13 -23.74
CA GLN A 101 17.38 8.55 -23.64
C GLN A 101 16.16 8.89 -24.52
N GLY A 102 15.10 8.11 -24.39
CA GLY A 102 13.91 8.16 -25.23
C GLY A 102 13.05 9.43 -25.06
N PRO A 103 11.99 9.60 -25.88
CA PRO A 103 11.20 10.83 -25.91
C PRO A 103 10.49 11.15 -24.60
N LEU A 104 10.01 10.15 -23.84
CA LEU A 104 9.36 10.39 -22.55
C LEU A 104 10.35 10.89 -21.50
N PHE A 105 11.56 10.30 -21.49
CA PHE A 105 12.64 10.78 -20.62
C PHE A 105 13.01 12.23 -20.96
N ARG A 106 13.20 12.55 -22.25
CA ARG A 106 13.49 13.92 -22.69
C ARG A 106 12.38 14.91 -22.33
N LEU A 107 11.12 14.49 -22.44
CA LEU A 107 9.97 15.29 -22.04
C LEU A 107 10.04 15.62 -20.55
N VAL A 108 10.23 14.60 -19.68
CA VAL A 108 10.34 14.83 -18.24
C VAL A 108 11.56 15.68 -17.90
N ALA A 109 12.70 15.44 -18.55
CA ALA A 109 13.92 16.22 -18.40
C ALA A 109 13.74 17.69 -18.79
N ALA A 110 12.94 17.98 -19.82
CA ALA A 110 12.64 19.36 -20.23
C ALA A 110 11.78 20.12 -19.18
N TYR A 111 10.97 19.41 -18.40
CA TYR A 111 10.18 19.97 -17.31
C TYR A 111 10.83 19.85 -15.93
N ALA A 112 11.97 19.16 -15.84
CA ALA A 112 12.83 19.14 -14.68
C ALA A 112 13.73 20.37 -14.73
N THR A 113 13.69 21.25 -13.71
CA THR A 113 14.46 22.50 -13.74
C THR A 113 15.95 22.22 -13.98
N ALA A 114 16.47 22.67 -15.12
CA ALA A 114 17.85 22.48 -15.57
C ALA A 114 18.90 23.16 -14.66
N GLU A 115 18.49 24.00 -13.71
CA GLU A 115 19.38 24.73 -12.80
C GLU A 115 19.89 23.88 -11.61
N ARG A 116 19.34 22.68 -11.40
CA ARG A 116 19.83 21.78 -10.34
C ARG A 116 20.87 20.83 -10.92
N GLY A 117 22.11 20.97 -10.48
CA GLY A 117 23.18 20.01 -10.77
C GLY A 117 22.81 18.58 -10.35
N ALA A 118 23.60 17.60 -10.79
CA ALA A 118 23.35 16.19 -10.47
C ALA A 118 23.28 15.96 -8.95
N THR A 119 22.11 15.54 -8.45
CA THR A 119 21.95 15.20 -7.04
C THR A 119 22.20 13.71 -6.78
N MET A 120 21.83 12.86 -7.75
CA MET A 120 22.07 11.41 -7.74
C MET A 120 23.07 11.03 -8.83
N THR A 121 23.83 9.96 -8.62
CA THR A 121 24.64 9.33 -9.69
C THR A 121 23.80 8.38 -10.54
N ALA A 122 24.24 8.07 -11.76
CA ALA A 122 23.59 7.09 -12.63
C ALA A 122 23.47 5.69 -11.95
N ARG A 123 24.47 5.32 -11.14
CA ARG A 123 24.44 4.08 -10.35
C ARG A 123 23.35 4.11 -9.27
N GLN A 124 23.19 5.23 -8.54
CA GLN A 124 22.10 5.35 -7.57
C GLN A 124 20.73 5.24 -8.23
N VAL A 125 20.55 5.84 -9.41
CA VAL A 125 19.34 5.71 -10.22
C VAL A 125 19.10 4.24 -10.59
N ALA A 126 20.12 3.53 -11.09
CA ALA A 126 20.02 2.13 -11.47
C ALA A 126 19.64 1.23 -10.28
N VAL A 127 20.27 1.41 -9.13
CA VAL A 127 19.98 0.63 -7.92
C VAL A 127 18.58 0.95 -7.38
N ALA A 128 18.19 2.22 -7.29
CA ALA A 128 16.85 2.60 -6.83
C ALA A 128 15.74 2.05 -7.74
N TRP A 129 15.95 2.12 -9.06
CA TRP A 129 15.07 1.51 -10.05
C TRP A 129 14.99 -0.01 -9.86
N ALA A 130 16.13 -0.69 -9.71
CA ALA A 130 16.19 -2.14 -9.55
C ALA A 130 15.48 -2.59 -8.27
N MET A 131 15.66 -1.88 -7.15
CA MET A 131 14.96 -2.15 -5.90
C MET A 131 13.44 -2.02 -6.06
N LEU A 132 12.96 -0.96 -6.73
CA LEU A 132 11.53 -0.79 -7.00
C LEU A 132 10.99 -1.87 -7.95
N MET A 133 11.75 -2.25 -8.98
CA MET A 133 11.39 -3.32 -9.92
C MET A 133 11.29 -4.68 -9.21
N VAL A 134 12.24 -5.01 -8.34
CA VAL A 134 12.22 -6.24 -7.52
C VAL A 134 11.03 -6.22 -6.57
N GLN A 135 10.78 -5.09 -5.90
CA GLN A 135 9.62 -4.92 -5.03
C GLN A 135 8.31 -5.12 -5.79
N GLY A 136 8.13 -4.41 -6.91
CA GLY A 136 6.93 -4.50 -7.73
C GLY A 136 6.69 -5.90 -8.28
N SER A 137 7.75 -6.56 -8.77
CA SER A 137 7.67 -7.92 -9.33
C SER A 137 7.33 -8.95 -8.25
N ARG A 138 7.97 -8.89 -7.08
CA ARG A 138 7.66 -9.77 -5.95
C ARG A 138 6.22 -9.59 -5.51
N ARG A 139 5.77 -8.35 -5.33
CA ARG A 139 4.39 -8.04 -4.92
C ARG A 139 3.38 -8.46 -5.98
N LEU A 140 3.70 -8.33 -7.27
CA LEU A 140 2.87 -8.85 -8.35
C LEU A 140 2.73 -10.36 -8.25
N TYR A 141 3.85 -11.08 -8.15
CA TYR A 141 3.86 -12.54 -7.98
C TYR A 141 3.03 -12.97 -6.76
N GLU A 142 3.29 -12.40 -5.58
CA GLU A 142 2.53 -12.68 -4.37
C GLU A 142 1.03 -12.39 -4.54
N SER A 143 0.67 -11.32 -5.24
CA SER A 143 -0.72 -10.95 -5.45
C SER A 143 -1.45 -11.91 -6.39
N LEU A 144 -0.74 -12.56 -7.32
CA LEU A 144 -1.28 -13.58 -8.22
C LEU A 144 -1.35 -14.94 -7.53
N GLU A 145 -0.29 -15.32 -6.82
CA GLU A 145 -0.18 -16.62 -6.13
C GLU A 145 -1.11 -16.71 -4.92
N PHE A 146 -1.19 -15.64 -4.13
CA PHE A 146 -2.04 -15.61 -2.92
C PHE A 146 -3.46 -15.11 -3.20
N ALA A 147 -3.80 -14.78 -4.46
CA ALA A 147 -5.14 -14.35 -4.84
C ALA A 147 -6.16 -15.46 -4.59
N LYS A 148 -7.04 -15.23 -3.63
CA LYS A 148 -8.23 -16.06 -3.42
C LYS A 148 -9.47 -15.26 -3.81
N PRO A 149 -10.46 -15.88 -4.47
CA PRO A 149 -11.74 -15.24 -4.74
C PRO A 149 -12.33 -14.69 -3.43
N SER A 150 -12.60 -13.39 -3.41
CA SER A 150 -13.19 -12.71 -2.26
C SER A 150 -14.31 -11.81 -2.73
N LYS A 151 -15.41 -11.78 -1.96
CA LYS A 151 -16.49 -10.80 -2.15
C LYS A 151 -16.13 -9.40 -1.63
N SER A 152 -14.93 -9.23 -1.06
CA SER A 152 -14.41 -7.95 -0.58
C SER A 152 -14.33 -6.93 -1.71
N ARG A 153 -14.79 -5.71 -1.44
CA ARG A 153 -14.74 -4.57 -2.35
C ARG A 153 -13.93 -3.46 -1.71
N MET A 154 -13.19 -2.69 -2.50
CA MET A 154 -12.41 -1.51 -2.09
C MET A 154 -13.01 -0.26 -2.71
N TRP A 155 -12.97 0.88 -2.02
CA TRP A 155 -13.45 2.14 -2.60
C TRP A 155 -12.65 2.55 -3.84
N PHE A 156 -13.33 3.02 -4.89
CA PHE A 156 -12.71 3.34 -6.18
C PHE A 156 -11.63 4.42 -6.07
N VAL A 157 -11.82 5.42 -5.22
CA VAL A 157 -10.81 6.49 -5.04
C VAL A 157 -9.53 5.95 -4.39
N HIS A 158 -9.62 4.98 -3.47
CA HIS A 158 -8.42 4.29 -2.96
C HIS A 158 -7.69 3.56 -4.07
N TRP A 159 -8.42 2.96 -5.02
CA TRP A 159 -7.84 2.32 -6.18
C TRP A 159 -7.14 3.32 -7.11
N VAL A 160 -7.80 4.42 -7.48
CA VAL A 160 -7.17 5.49 -8.29
C VAL A 160 -5.93 6.05 -7.61
N LEU A 161 -5.99 6.28 -6.30
CA LEU A 161 -4.87 6.79 -5.52
C LEU A 161 -3.69 5.81 -5.53
N GLY A 162 -3.94 4.50 -5.44
CA GLY A 162 -2.91 3.48 -5.58
C GLY A 162 -2.26 3.46 -6.96
N ILE A 163 -3.05 3.54 -8.03
CA ILE A 163 -2.54 3.60 -9.41
C ILE A 163 -1.67 4.85 -9.62
N ALA A 164 -2.16 6.01 -9.16
CA ALA A 164 -1.42 7.25 -9.23
C ALA A 164 -0.09 7.15 -8.45
N PHE A 165 -0.12 6.60 -7.24
CA PHE A 165 1.06 6.42 -6.40
C PHE A 165 2.15 5.57 -7.05
N TYR A 166 1.82 4.41 -7.62
CA TYR A 166 2.83 3.58 -8.29
C TYR A 166 3.35 4.23 -9.58
N THR A 167 2.48 4.90 -10.34
CA THR A 167 2.88 5.64 -11.55
C THR A 167 3.89 6.73 -11.21
N THR A 168 3.61 7.55 -10.20
CA THR A 168 4.50 8.64 -9.79
C THR A 168 5.76 8.13 -9.11
N THR A 169 5.69 7.03 -8.36
CA THR A 169 6.86 6.45 -7.66
C THR A 169 7.86 5.84 -8.65
N CYS A 170 7.37 5.20 -9.72
CA CYS A 170 8.23 4.73 -10.81
C CYS A 170 8.98 5.89 -11.51
N MET A 171 8.47 7.11 -11.44
CA MET A 171 9.19 8.32 -11.89
C MET A 171 10.11 8.89 -10.79
N ALA A 172 9.64 8.92 -9.55
CA ALA A 172 10.36 9.50 -8.41
C ALA A 172 11.73 8.86 -8.13
N VAL A 173 11.90 7.56 -8.43
CA VAL A 173 13.17 6.84 -8.17
C VAL A 173 14.34 7.30 -9.05
N TRP A 174 14.09 8.05 -10.11
CA TRP A 174 15.15 8.50 -11.04
C TRP A 174 15.11 10.00 -11.37
N VAL A 175 14.00 10.69 -11.12
CA VAL A 175 13.80 12.09 -11.55
C VAL A 175 14.87 13.07 -11.03
N GLU A 176 15.40 12.86 -9.83
CA GLU A 176 16.46 13.74 -9.28
C GLU A 176 17.86 13.43 -9.83
N GLY A 177 18.00 12.32 -10.57
CA GLY A 177 19.21 11.89 -11.26
C GLY A 177 19.27 12.25 -12.74
N ILE A 178 18.31 13.04 -13.25
CA ILE A 178 18.26 13.42 -14.68
C ILE A 178 19.60 13.96 -15.22
N PRO A 179 20.29 14.91 -14.56
CA PRO A 179 21.55 15.42 -15.08
C PRO A 179 22.64 14.33 -15.19
N ALA A 180 22.69 13.39 -14.22
CA ALA A 180 23.65 12.30 -14.25
C ALA A 180 23.33 11.28 -15.34
N VAL A 181 22.05 10.98 -15.59
CA VAL A 181 21.63 10.07 -16.66
C VAL A 181 21.89 10.69 -18.04
N GLN A 182 21.68 12.00 -18.21
CA GLN A 182 21.99 12.70 -19.47
C GLN A 182 23.48 12.73 -19.78
N ALA A 183 24.33 12.88 -18.76
CA ALA A 183 25.77 12.90 -18.88
C ALA A 183 26.41 11.50 -19.03
N HIS A 184 25.64 10.44 -18.78
CA HIS A 184 26.15 9.06 -18.76
C HIS A 184 25.83 8.33 -20.06
N ASN A 185 26.85 7.71 -20.65
CA ASN A 185 26.68 6.77 -21.75
C ASN A 185 26.70 5.35 -21.17
N PHE A 186 25.58 4.64 -21.27
CA PHE A 186 25.49 3.27 -20.76
C PHE A 186 26.50 2.36 -21.47
N SER A 187 27.34 1.68 -20.68
CA SER A 187 28.31 0.66 -21.10
C SER A 187 28.05 -0.65 -20.38
N LEU A 188 28.56 -1.76 -20.90
CA LEU A 188 28.55 -3.05 -20.20
C LEU A 188 29.33 -2.98 -18.86
N ASP A 189 30.25 -2.03 -18.71
CA ASP A 189 30.97 -1.78 -17.47
C ASP A 189 30.05 -1.30 -16.32
N ASP A 190 28.87 -0.75 -16.64
CA ASP A 190 27.88 -0.39 -15.64
C ASP A 190 27.17 -1.61 -15.03
N ILE A 191 27.28 -2.77 -15.69
CA ILE A 191 26.82 -4.07 -15.18
C ILE A 191 27.85 -4.68 -14.23
N ALA A 192 29.11 -4.24 -14.30
CA ALA A 192 30.16 -4.76 -13.44
C ALA A 192 29.87 -4.42 -11.97
N VAL A 193 29.82 -5.46 -11.14
CA VAL A 193 29.56 -5.34 -9.70
C VAL A 193 30.79 -4.76 -9.02
N THR A 194 30.80 -3.43 -8.86
CA THR A 194 31.74 -2.75 -7.99
C THR A 194 31.22 -2.75 -6.56
N GLY A 195 32.13 -2.79 -5.57
CA GLY A 195 31.74 -2.79 -4.16
C GLY A 195 30.85 -1.59 -3.83
N PRO A 196 29.68 -1.78 -3.19
CA PRO A 196 28.81 -0.68 -2.85
C PRO A 196 29.47 0.21 -1.78
N ASP A 197 29.17 1.50 -1.82
CA ASP A 197 29.45 2.35 -0.66
C ASP A 197 28.63 1.91 0.56
N LEU A 198 29.04 2.31 1.76
CA LEU A 198 28.39 1.92 3.02
C LEU A 198 26.88 2.25 3.01
N ARG A 199 26.49 3.36 2.38
CA ARG A 199 25.11 3.81 2.29
C ARG A 199 24.28 2.86 1.43
N THR A 200 24.78 2.52 0.25
CA THR A 200 24.15 1.59 -0.69
C THR A 200 24.06 0.21 -0.06
N PHE A 201 25.13 -0.25 0.59
CA PHE A 201 25.14 -1.50 1.34
C PHE A 201 24.06 -1.53 2.43
N ALA A 202 24.02 -0.52 3.31
CA ALA A 202 23.03 -0.44 4.38
C ALA A 202 21.60 -0.34 3.85
N SER A 203 21.38 0.40 2.76
CA SER A 203 20.06 0.56 2.14
C SER A 203 19.57 -0.75 1.53
N VAL A 204 20.42 -1.44 0.76
CA VAL A 204 20.08 -2.72 0.14
C VAL A 204 19.86 -3.80 1.21
N LEU A 205 20.66 -3.83 2.28
CA LEU A 205 20.46 -4.74 3.40
C LEU A 205 19.10 -4.50 4.08
N LEU A 206 18.77 -3.24 4.39
CA LEU A 206 17.46 -2.88 4.95
C LEU A 206 16.31 -3.31 4.04
N PHE A 207 16.44 -3.08 2.74
CA PHE A 207 15.46 -3.47 1.73
C PHE A 207 15.22 -4.98 1.71
N ILE A 208 16.29 -5.78 1.70
CA ILE A 208 16.20 -7.25 1.66
C ILE A 208 15.51 -7.77 2.92
N LEU A 209 15.95 -7.31 4.11
CA LEU A 209 15.38 -7.74 5.38
C LEU A 209 13.90 -7.36 5.50
N ALA A 210 13.55 -6.11 5.14
CA ALA A 210 12.17 -5.65 5.15
C ALA A 210 11.31 -6.40 4.12
N SER A 211 11.84 -6.67 2.93
CA SER A 211 11.15 -7.46 1.90
C SER A 211 10.86 -8.89 2.37
N GLY A 212 11.82 -9.53 3.06
CA GLY A 212 11.64 -10.85 3.66
C GLY A 212 10.53 -10.87 4.70
N ILE A 213 10.60 -9.97 5.70
CA ILE A 213 9.56 -9.86 6.75
C ILE A 213 8.19 -9.63 6.12
N GLN A 214 8.11 -8.76 5.12
CA GLN A 214 6.86 -8.49 4.44
C GLN A 214 6.32 -9.73 3.71
N HIS A 215 7.16 -10.43 2.95
CA HIS A 215 6.80 -11.65 2.24
C HIS A 215 6.26 -12.70 3.22
N ASP A 216 7.01 -12.98 4.29
CA ASP A 216 6.64 -13.96 5.31
C ASP A 216 5.28 -13.65 5.93
N CYS A 217 5.04 -12.38 6.25
CA CYS A 217 3.76 -11.93 6.78
C CYS A 217 2.62 -12.13 5.78
N HIS A 218 2.82 -11.83 4.49
CA HIS A 218 1.78 -12.05 3.47
C HIS A 218 1.50 -13.54 3.25
N ALA A 219 2.53 -14.37 3.13
CA ALA A 219 2.40 -15.81 2.99
C ALA A 219 1.66 -16.41 4.20
N TYR A 220 2.04 -16.01 5.41
CA TYR A 220 1.39 -16.43 6.64
C TYR A 220 -0.10 -16.03 6.67
N LEU A 221 -0.43 -14.76 6.39
CA LEU A 221 -1.82 -14.29 6.35
C LEU A 221 -2.65 -15.00 5.26
N ALA A 222 -2.04 -15.34 4.13
CA ALA A 222 -2.70 -16.12 3.08
C ALA A 222 -3.01 -17.55 3.54
N SER A 223 -2.11 -18.16 4.32
CA SER A 223 -2.28 -19.51 4.89
C SER A 223 -3.42 -19.60 5.91
N LEU A 224 -3.68 -18.53 6.67
CA LEU A 224 -4.79 -18.48 7.63
C LEU A 224 -6.16 -18.64 6.96
N LYS A 225 -6.27 -18.23 5.69
CA LYS A 225 -7.48 -18.35 4.88
C LYS A 225 -7.64 -19.75 4.24
N SER A 226 -6.72 -20.70 4.45
CA SER A 226 -6.66 -21.99 3.71
C SER A 226 -7.32 -23.20 4.38
N LYS A 227 -8.00 -23.09 5.53
CA LYS A 227 -8.60 -24.28 6.17
C LYS A 227 -10.13 -24.27 6.07
N PRO A 228 -10.74 -24.97 5.09
CA PRO A 228 -12.04 -25.59 5.32
C PRO A 228 -11.86 -26.67 6.40
N ALA A 229 -12.81 -26.79 7.33
CA ALA A 229 -12.81 -27.89 8.28
C ALA A 229 -12.87 -29.23 7.51
N PRO A 230 -12.21 -30.31 7.99
CA PRO A 230 -12.43 -31.64 7.45
C PRO A 230 -13.92 -31.97 7.55
N SER A 231 -14.52 -32.43 6.46
CA SER A 231 -15.88 -32.95 6.46
C SER A 231 -15.99 -34.03 7.55
N PRO A 232 -17.00 -33.99 8.43
CA PRO A 232 -17.19 -35.07 9.40
C PRO A 232 -17.38 -36.39 8.64
N PRO A 233 -16.87 -37.52 9.15
CA PRO A 233 -17.08 -38.81 8.51
C PRO A 233 -18.58 -39.06 8.38
N THR A 234 -19.00 -39.36 7.15
CA THR A 234 -20.36 -39.76 6.80
C THR A 234 -20.71 -41.00 7.63
N ASN A 235 -21.38 -40.81 8.77
CA ASN A 235 -22.25 -41.75 9.47
C ASN A 235 -22.67 -41.16 10.83
N ALA A 236 -23.66 -40.25 10.82
CA ALA A 236 -24.57 -40.07 11.96
C ALA A 236 -25.77 -39.20 11.55
N VAL A 237 -26.87 -39.89 11.22
CA VAL A 237 -28.26 -39.56 11.55
C VAL A 237 -28.77 -38.13 11.30
N GLN A 238 -29.63 -38.01 10.29
CA GLN A 238 -30.59 -36.92 10.10
C GLN A 238 -31.50 -36.76 11.33
N ILE A 239 -31.40 -35.65 12.07
CA ILE A 239 -32.54 -35.09 12.83
C ILE A 239 -32.47 -33.54 12.82
N ASN A 240 -33.57 -32.94 12.35
CA ASN A 240 -34.01 -31.54 12.45
C ASN A 240 -33.18 -30.44 11.77
N GLU A 241 -33.42 -30.32 10.46
CA GLU A 241 -33.39 -29.04 9.76
C GLU A 241 -34.50 -28.12 10.27
N ARG A 242 -34.15 -27.09 11.06
CA ARG A 242 -34.80 -25.77 11.04
C ARG A 242 -33.95 -24.79 11.85
N ARG A 243 -33.61 -23.66 11.21
CA ARG A 243 -32.89 -22.49 11.76
C ARG A 243 -31.43 -22.73 12.14
N ARG A 244 -30.55 -22.70 11.13
CA ARG A 244 -29.17 -22.27 11.33
C ARG A 244 -28.96 -21.02 10.48
N ASP A 245 -29.32 -19.88 11.09
CA ASP A 245 -29.22 -18.55 10.52
C ASP A 245 -27.79 -18.24 10.04
N GLU A 246 -27.72 -17.39 9.02
CA GLU A 246 -26.62 -16.93 8.17
C GLU A 246 -25.44 -16.23 8.91
N SER A 247 -25.15 -16.58 10.16
CA SER A 247 -24.11 -15.96 11.01
C SER A 247 -22.69 -16.57 10.87
N ASN A 248 -22.48 -17.47 9.90
CA ASN A 248 -21.23 -18.23 9.76
C ASN A 248 -20.10 -17.49 9.00
N GLU A 249 -20.14 -16.16 8.88
CA GLU A 249 -18.95 -15.36 8.55
C GLU A 249 -17.95 -15.27 9.72
N SER A 250 -18.45 -15.48 10.93
CA SER A 250 -17.68 -15.45 12.18
C SER A 250 -16.53 -16.47 12.23
N GLY A 251 -16.62 -17.61 11.54
CA GLY A 251 -15.59 -18.66 11.55
C GLY A 251 -14.41 -18.48 10.58
N ARG A 252 -14.41 -17.48 9.69
CA ARG A 252 -13.43 -17.41 8.58
C ARG A 252 -12.11 -16.72 8.90
N TYR A 253 -12.07 -15.84 9.89
CA TYR A 253 -10.85 -15.09 10.22
C TYR A 253 -10.24 -15.57 11.53
N LYS A 254 -8.94 -15.83 11.51
CA LYS A 254 -8.14 -16.21 12.68
C LYS A 254 -7.23 -15.07 13.07
N LEU A 255 -7.05 -14.87 14.37
CA LEU A 255 -6.04 -13.95 14.89
C LEU A 255 -4.64 -14.46 14.50
N PRO A 256 -3.77 -13.61 13.93
CA PRO A 256 -2.40 -14.00 13.63
C PRO A 256 -1.62 -14.38 14.89
N ASP A 257 -1.08 -15.59 14.91
CA ASP A 257 -0.19 -16.11 15.94
C ASP A 257 1.15 -16.47 15.27
N HIS A 258 1.98 -15.45 15.07
CA HIS A 258 3.28 -15.52 14.41
C HIS A 258 4.22 -14.50 15.09
N PRO A 259 5.53 -14.79 15.25
CA PRO A 259 6.47 -13.91 15.97
C PRO A 259 6.46 -12.46 15.48
N ALA A 260 6.35 -12.24 14.16
CA ALA A 260 6.24 -10.90 13.59
C ALA A 260 5.03 -10.10 14.07
N PHE A 261 3.93 -10.76 14.45
CA PHE A 261 2.67 -10.16 14.94
C PHE A 261 2.59 -10.09 16.47
N ALA A 262 3.66 -10.48 17.19
CA ALA A 262 3.68 -10.47 18.64
C ALA A 262 3.50 -9.05 19.19
N TYR A 263 4.20 -8.08 18.58
CA TYR A 263 4.23 -6.69 19.04
C TYR A 263 3.61 -5.69 18.06
N LEU A 264 3.26 -6.12 16.85
CA LEU A 264 2.70 -5.27 15.81
C LEU A 264 1.34 -5.80 15.34
N ILE A 265 0.40 -4.88 15.12
CA ILE A 265 -0.90 -5.18 14.51
C ILE A 265 -0.71 -5.63 13.05
N ALA A 266 0.16 -4.93 12.31
CA ALA A 266 0.39 -5.17 10.91
C ALA A 266 1.89 -5.05 10.55
N PRO A 267 2.74 -6.02 10.93
CA PRO A 267 4.18 -6.00 10.67
C PRO A 267 4.56 -5.85 9.19
N HIS A 268 3.74 -6.39 8.28
CA HIS A 268 3.94 -6.22 6.83
C HIS A 268 3.80 -4.77 6.35
N TYR A 269 3.06 -3.92 7.08
CA TYR A 269 2.96 -2.49 6.80
C TYR A 269 4.19 -1.74 7.31
N THR A 270 4.70 -2.10 8.49
CA THR A 270 5.98 -1.59 8.99
C THR A 270 7.10 -1.92 8.01
N ALA A 271 7.12 -3.17 7.54
CA ALA A 271 8.08 -3.63 6.55
C ALA A 271 7.99 -2.84 5.23
N GLU A 272 6.78 -2.52 4.75
CA GLU A 272 6.62 -1.64 3.57
C GLU A 272 7.23 -0.26 3.83
N CYS A 273 7.02 0.34 5.01
CA CYS A 273 7.62 1.62 5.36
C CYS A 273 9.16 1.55 5.33
N LEU A 274 9.75 0.45 5.82
CA LEU A 274 11.20 0.22 5.77
C LEU A 274 11.73 0.03 4.35
N ILE A 275 10.96 -0.61 3.46
CA ILE A 275 11.28 -0.70 2.04
C ILE A 275 11.35 0.69 1.41
N TYR A 276 10.36 1.56 1.65
CA TYR A 276 10.40 2.93 1.14
C TYR A 276 11.50 3.77 1.80
N LEU A 277 11.78 3.58 3.09
CA LEU A 277 12.92 4.21 3.77
C LEU A 277 14.24 3.85 3.08
N SER A 278 14.44 2.58 2.74
CA SER A 278 15.64 2.14 2.00
C SER A 278 15.78 2.81 0.63
N LEU A 279 14.66 3.05 -0.07
CA LEU A 279 14.66 3.80 -1.34
C LEU A 279 15.06 5.26 -1.12
N THR A 280 14.62 5.89 -0.02
CA THR A 280 15.07 7.26 0.29
C THR A 280 16.57 7.32 0.58
N MET A 281 17.12 6.30 1.24
CA MET A 281 18.53 6.25 1.63
C MET A 281 19.44 6.00 0.42
N VAL A 282 19.09 5.06 -0.45
CA VAL A 282 19.92 4.72 -1.63
C VAL A 282 19.97 5.87 -2.63
N ALA A 283 18.86 6.58 -2.80
CA ALA A 283 18.73 7.72 -3.71
C ALA A 283 19.14 9.06 -3.08
N ALA A 284 19.65 9.06 -1.86
CA ALA A 284 20.00 10.28 -1.15
C ALA A 284 21.08 11.08 -1.91
N PRO A 285 20.98 12.42 -1.93
CA PRO A 285 21.95 13.24 -2.65
C PRO A 285 23.39 13.03 -2.18
N GLN A 286 24.33 13.31 -3.08
CA GLN A 286 25.74 13.41 -2.74
C GLN A 286 25.98 14.64 -1.82
N GLY A 287 26.90 14.55 -0.86
CA GLY A 287 27.23 15.68 0.04
C GLY A 287 26.63 15.64 1.44
N GLY A 288 26.48 14.45 2.04
CA GLY A 288 26.20 14.30 3.48
C GLY A 288 24.73 14.22 3.89
N VAL A 289 23.79 14.43 2.95
CA VAL A 289 22.36 14.17 3.18
C VAL A 289 22.09 12.66 3.09
N TRP A 290 21.26 12.14 4.01
CA TRP A 290 20.98 10.71 4.13
C TRP A 290 19.65 10.27 3.51
N VAL A 291 18.83 11.20 3.03
CA VAL A 291 17.52 10.91 2.45
C VAL A 291 17.28 11.70 1.16
N ASN A 292 16.70 11.04 0.17
CA ASN A 292 16.12 11.68 -1.01
C ASN A 292 14.77 12.31 -0.63
N LEU A 293 14.62 13.63 -0.79
CA LEU A 293 13.44 14.32 -0.31
C LEU A 293 12.17 13.98 -1.12
N THR A 294 12.29 13.70 -2.41
CA THR A 294 11.12 13.27 -3.22
C THR A 294 10.61 11.91 -2.77
N LEU A 295 11.51 10.94 -2.56
CA LEU A 295 11.13 9.63 -2.03
C LEU A 295 10.74 9.70 -0.54
N ALA A 296 11.26 10.66 0.22
CA ALA A 296 10.79 10.92 1.60
C ALA A 296 9.33 11.40 1.61
N CYS A 297 8.91 12.25 0.68
CA CYS A 297 7.49 12.59 0.52
C CYS A 297 6.65 11.35 0.17
N ALA A 298 7.15 10.46 -0.70
CA ALA A 298 6.49 9.19 -0.99
C ALA A 298 6.39 8.29 0.27
N LEU A 299 7.45 8.22 1.08
CA LEU A 299 7.48 7.50 2.34
C LEU A 299 6.45 8.06 3.34
N VAL A 300 6.31 9.38 3.44
CA VAL A 300 5.27 10.02 4.28
C VAL A 300 3.89 9.53 3.86
N PHE A 301 3.61 9.49 2.54
CA PHE A 301 2.35 8.94 2.04
C PHE A 301 2.16 7.48 2.43
N VAL A 302 3.19 6.63 2.28
CA VAL A 302 3.13 5.21 2.67
C VAL A 302 2.84 5.06 4.15
N VAL A 303 3.55 5.79 5.02
CA VAL A 303 3.36 5.77 6.48
C VAL A 303 1.95 6.21 6.86
N VAL A 304 1.45 7.29 6.28
CA VAL A 304 0.10 7.80 6.55
C VAL A 304 -0.96 6.82 6.08
N ASN A 305 -0.86 6.33 4.84
CA ASN A 305 -1.85 5.44 4.24
C ASN A 305 -1.93 4.09 4.95
N LEU A 306 -0.77 3.48 5.22
CA LEU A 306 -0.71 2.23 5.95
C LEU A 306 -1.01 2.41 7.44
N GLY A 307 -0.67 3.57 8.00
CA GLY A 307 -0.99 3.96 9.36
C GLY A 307 -2.49 4.01 9.62
N ALA A 308 -3.22 4.76 8.78
CA ALA A 308 -4.68 4.79 8.84
C ALA A 308 -5.25 3.37 8.70
N THR A 309 -4.73 2.58 7.76
CA THR A 309 -5.14 1.19 7.55
C THR A 309 -4.85 0.29 8.76
N ALA A 310 -3.73 0.47 9.46
CA ALA A 310 -3.35 -0.27 10.65
C ALA A 310 -4.27 0.05 11.84
N ASP A 311 -4.67 1.31 12.00
CA ASP A 311 -5.63 1.71 13.04
C ASP A 311 -6.99 1.03 12.83
N PHE A 312 -7.49 0.94 11.60
CA PHE A 312 -8.70 0.17 11.29
C PHE A 312 -8.55 -1.32 11.58
N THR A 313 -7.40 -1.89 11.23
CA THR A 313 -7.13 -3.31 11.51
C THR A 313 -7.11 -3.57 13.01
N ARG A 314 -6.56 -2.65 13.81
CA ARG A 314 -6.59 -2.73 15.28
C ARG A 314 -8.00 -2.70 15.81
N GLU A 315 -8.81 -1.73 15.40
CA GLU A 315 -10.21 -1.63 15.86
C GLU A 315 -11.01 -2.87 15.47
N TRP A 316 -10.78 -3.39 14.27
CA TRP A 316 -11.40 -4.62 13.81
C TRP A 316 -10.97 -5.84 14.65
N TYR A 317 -9.67 -6.00 14.95
CA TYR A 317 -9.20 -7.06 15.84
C TYR A 317 -9.80 -6.95 17.24
N ARG A 318 -9.88 -5.73 17.80
CA ARG A 318 -10.52 -5.47 19.09
C ARG A 318 -11.98 -5.92 19.10
N GLY A 319 -12.76 -5.48 18.11
CA GLY A 319 -14.18 -5.80 18.02
C GLY A 319 -14.43 -7.30 17.77
N ARG A 320 -13.54 -7.98 17.04
CA ARG A 320 -13.70 -9.38 16.65
C ARG A 320 -13.18 -10.37 17.70
N PHE A 321 -12.02 -10.08 18.30
CA PHE A 321 -11.26 -11.01 19.15
C PHE A 321 -11.10 -10.52 20.60
N GLY A 322 -11.62 -9.32 20.92
CA GLY A 322 -11.53 -8.72 22.25
C GLY A 322 -10.28 -7.84 22.45
N GLU A 323 -10.24 -7.11 23.56
CA GLU A 323 -9.16 -6.15 23.86
C GLU A 323 -7.79 -6.81 24.00
N GLU A 324 -7.72 -8.03 24.54
CA GLU A 324 -6.45 -8.73 24.74
C GLU A 324 -5.74 -9.05 23.40
N ALA A 325 -6.48 -9.12 22.28
CA ALA A 325 -5.90 -9.36 20.96
C ALA A 325 -5.03 -8.18 20.45
N VAL A 326 -5.24 -6.98 20.98
CA VAL A 326 -4.58 -5.74 20.53
C VAL A 326 -3.75 -5.05 21.63
N LYS A 327 -3.87 -5.52 22.87
CA LYS A 327 -3.18 -4.95 24.02
C LYS A 327 -1.67 -5.08 23.86
N GLY A 328 -0.95 -3.99 24.16
CA GLY A 328 0.51 -3.93 24.05
C GLY A 328 1.07 -3.92 22.61
N LYS A 329 0.23 -4.00 21.57
CA LYS A 329 0.68 -3.99 20.17
C LYS A 329 0.72 -2.57 19.59
N TRP A 330 1.82 -2.24 18.92
CA TRP A 330 1.94 -1.04 18.09
C TRP A 330 1.19 -1.24 16.77
N ARG A 331 0.67 -0.16 16.19
CA ARG A 331 -0.08 -0.20 14.93
C ARG A 331 0.86 -0.33 13.74
N LEU A 332 1.88 0.51 13.68
CA LEU A 332 2.76 0.64 12.53
C LEU A 332 4.23 0.86 12.92
N VAL A 333 4.54 1.81 13.79
CA VAL A 333 5.93 2.17 14.10
C VAL A 333 6.24 1.66 15.51
N PRO A 334 7.11 0.64 15.66
CA PRO A 334 7.50 0.14 16.97
C PRO A 334 7.97 1.27 17.88
N PHE A 335 7.59 1.21 19.16
CA PHE A 335 7.90 2.20 20.20
C PHE A 335 7.28 3.60 20.00
N VAL A 336 6.54 3.83 18.93
CA VAL A 336 5.89 5.12 18.66
C VAL A 336 4.37 4.97 18.59
N TRP A 337 3.86 4.13 17.68
CA TRP A 337 2.42 4.10 17.38
C TRP A 337 1.89 2.77 16.87
#